data_AF-A0A482X1N0-F1
#
_entry.id   AF-A0A482X1N0-F1
#
_cell.length_a   1.000
_cell.length_b   1.000
_cell.length_c   1.000
_cell.angle_alpha   90.00
_cell.angle_beta   90.00
_cell.angle_gamma   90.00
#
_symmetry.space_group_name_H-M   'P 1'
#
loop_
_entity.id
_entity.type
_entity.pdbx_description
1 polymer ?
#
loop_
_entity_poly.entity_id
_entity_poly.type
_entity_poly.pdbx_seq_one_letter_code
_entity_poly.pdbx_strand_id
1 'polypeptide(L)'
;MKTGTTICGVIYKDGVVLGADTRASSDTIVSEGNCLKLHYMAKNIYCCGAGTAADADVTAELIRSQLQLHHLNTGRENNVVTANRMLKQMLFRYQELPAAKIIIFI
;
A
#
# COMPACT_ATOMS: atom_id res chain seq x y z
N MET A 1 12.21 -11.18 13.44
CA MET A 1 12.28 -10.89 11.99
C MET A 1 12.34 -9.37 11.81
N LYS A 2 13.50 -8.80 11.44
CA LYS A 2 13.60 -7.36 11.17
C LYS A 2 13.34 -7.14 9.68
N THR A 3 12.18 -6.58 9.34
CA THR A 3 11.93 -6.06 8.00
C THR A 3 12.86 -4.86 7.81
N GLY A 4 13.89 -4.97 6.98
CA GLY A 4 14.84 -3.87 6.71
C GLY A 4 14.25 -2.65 6.01
N THR A 5 12.92 -2.54 5.98
CA THR A 5 12.08 -1.56 5.29
C THR A 5 11.81 -0.35 6.18
N THR A 6 12.07 0.84 5.65
CA THR A 6 11.70 2.12 6.26
C THR A 6 10.79 2.88 5.30
N ILE A 7 9.59 3.21 5.79
CA ILE A 7 8.59 4.00 5.07
C ILE A 7 8.24 5.20 5.95
N CYS A 8 8.16 6.38 5.36
CA CYS A 8 7.75 7.62 6.02
C CYS A 8 6.75 8.37 5.15
N GLY A 9 5.81 9.06 5.79
CA GLY A 9 4.90 9.98 5.14
C GLY A 9 4.69 11.22 6.01
N VAL A 10 4.64 12.39 5.38
CA VAL A 10 4.35 13.67 6.05
C VAL A 10 3.23 14.39 5.33
N ILE A 11 2.35 15.03 6.10
CA ILE A 11 1.29 15.90 5.60
C ILE A 11 1.80 17.33 5.71
N TYR A 12 1.70 18.10 4.64
CA TYR A 12 1.95 19.54 4.62
C TYR A 12 0.68 20.28 4.19
N LYS A 13 0.75 21.61 4.11
CA LYS A 13 -0.43 22.47 3.89
C LYS A 13 -1.29 22.04 2.70
N ASP A 14 -0.65 21.65 1.60
CA ASP A 14 -1.33 21.45 0.31
C ASP A 14 -1.19 20.01 -0.22
N GLY A 15 -0.76 19.06 0.62
CA GLY A 15 -0.66 17.66 0.19
C GLY A 15 0.13 16.76 1.14
N VAL A 16 0.65 15.68 0.58
CA VAL A 16 1.48 14.72 1.31
C VAL A 16 2.76 14.40 0.56
N VAL A 17 3.79 13.99 1.30
CA VAL A 17 5.06 13.48 0.75
C VAL A 17 5.29 12.10 1.33
N LEU A 18 5.61 11.14 0.45
CA LEU A 18 5.89 9.75 0.81
C LEU A 18 7.33 9.40 0.45
N GLY A 19 8.00 8.69 1.34
CA GLY A 19 9.34 8.17 1.12
C GLY A 19 9.45 6.73 1.58
N ALA A 20 10.12 5.90 0.80
CA ALA A 20 10.46 4.53 1.15
C ALA A 20 11.87 4.20 0.67
N ASP A 21 12.59 3.38 1.42
CA ASP A 21 13.87 2.83 0.95
C ASP A 21 13.64 1.78 -0.15
N THR A 22 14.63 1.54 -1.00
CA THR A 22 14.50 0.61 -2.15
C THR A 22 15.09 -0.77 -1.89
N ARG A 23 15.64 -1.02 -0.70
CA ARG A 23 16.30 -2.29 -0.39
C ARG A 23 15.29 -3.33 0.08
N ALA A 24 15.30 -4.51 -0.51
CA ALA A 24 14.64 -5.70 0.03
C ALA A 24 15.69 -6.73 0.46
N SER A 25 15.43 -7.41 1.57
CA SER A 25 16.32 -8.43 2.13
C SER A 25 15.57 -9.70 2.44
N SER A 26 16.16 -10.84 2.10
CA SER A 26 15.76 -12.16 2.55
C SER A 26 16.69 -12.56 3.70
N ASP A 27 16.19 -12.41 4.92
CA ASP A 27 16.98 -12.54 6.15
C ASP A 27 18.19 -11.58 6.17
N THR A 28 19.41 -12.10 6.06
CA THR A 28 20.65 -11.29 6.10
C THR A 28 21.17 -10.87 4.72
N ILE A 29 20.55 -11.37 3.63
CA ILE A 29 21.00 -11.14 2.26
C ILE A 29 20.12 -10.08 1.60
N VAL A 30 20.73 -9.10 0.92
CA VAL A 30 20.01 -8.17 0.05
C VAL A 30 19.56 -8.93 -1.19
N SER A 31 18.25 -9.18 -1.30
CA SER A 31 17.65 -9.91 -2.41
C SER A 31 17.36 -8.99 -3.60
N GLU A 32 17.05 -7.72 -3.34
CA GLU A 32 16.78 -6.73 -4.38
C GLU A 32 17.23 -5.34 -3.92
N GLY A 33 18.03 -4.65 -4.75
CA GLY A 33 18.53 -3.30 -4.45
C GLY A 33 17.58 -2.16 -4.87
N ASN A 34 16.59 -2.47 -5.72
CA ASN A 34 15.66 -1.49 -6.30
C ASN A 34 14.20 -1.94 -6.22
N CYS A 35 13.78 -2.45 -5.07
CA CYS A 35 12.41 -2.85 -4.79
C CYS A 35 11.51 -1.62 -4.62
N LEU A 36 10.42 -1.56 -5.39
CA LEU A 36 9.43 -0.49 -5.29
C LEU A 36 8.41 -0.82 -4.18
N LYS A 37 8.41 -0.02 -3.11
CA LYS A 37 7.49 -0.18 -1.97
C LYS A 37 6.26 0.73 -2.01
N LEU A 38 6.23 1.63 -3.00
CA LEU A 38 5.14 2.56 -3.26
C LEU A 38 4.26 2.00 -4.36
N HIS A 39 2.99 1.75 -4.07
CA HIS A 39 2.02 1.20 -5.00
C HIS A 39 0.99 2.26 -5.36
N TYR A 40 0.77 2.45 -6.67
CA TYR A 40 -0.27 3.33 -7.19
C TYR A 40 -1.65 2.71 -6.98
N MET A 41 -2.58 3.45 -6.35
CA MET A 41 -3.94 2.98 -6.08
C MET A 41 -4.98 3.67 -6.95
N ALA A 42 -4.88 4.99 -7.07
CA ALA A 42 -5.73 5.83 -7.89
C ALA A 42 -5.00 7.15 -8.21
N LYS A 43 -5.59 7.98 -9.07
CA LYS A 43 -4.99 9.26 -9.51
C LYS A 43 -4.55 10.16 -8.34
N ASN A 44 -5.22 10.06 -7.20
CA ASN A 44 -5.03 10.85 -5.99
C ASN A 44 -4.74 9.98 -4.74
N ILE A 45 -4.27 8.73 -4.92
CA ILE A 45 -4.04 7.79 -3.82
C ILE A 45 -2.83 6.91 -4.12
N TYR A 46 -1.88 6.87 -3.19
CA TYR A 46 -0.79 5.89 -3.14
C TYR A 46 -0.85 5.09 -1.84
N CYS A 47 -0.29 3.90 -1.83
CA CYS A 47 -0.06 3.14 -0.61
C CYS A 47 1.36 2.63 -0.52
N CYS A 48 1.79 2.29 0.69
CA CYS A 48 3.09 1.68 0.95
C CYS A 48 2.93 0.34 1.63
N GLY A 49 3.68 -0.65 1.17
CA GLY A 49 3.72 -2.01 1.73
C GLY A 49 4.94 -2.26 2.62
N ALA A 50 4.72 -2.86 3.79
CA ALA A 50 5.75 -3.45 4.64
C ALA A 50 5.37 -4.87 5.05
N GLY A 51 6.33 -5.64 5.57
CA GLY A 51 6.11 -7.06 5.90
C GLY A 51 6.45 -7.98 4.72
N THR A 52 5.65 -9.01 4.50
CA THR A 52 5.82 -9.92 3.36
C THR A 52 5.55 -9.17 2.06
N ALA A 53 6.56 -9.03 1.20
CA ALA A 53 6.46 -8.27 -0.05
C ALA A 53 5.33 -8.77 -0.95
N ALA A 54 5.24 -10.09 -1.17
CA ALA A 54 4.21 -10.69 -2.00
C ALA A 54 2.79 -10.41 -1.49
N ASP A 55 2.57 -10.49 -0.17
CA ASP A 55 1.25 -10.18 0.41
C ASP A 55 0.88 -8.71 0.21
N ALA A 56 1.86 -7.81 0.30
CA ALA A 56 1.66 -6.38 0.10
C ALA A 56 1.30 -6.08 -1.36
N ASP A 57 2.02 -6.66 -2.33
CA ASP A 57 1.77 -6.50 -3.76
C ASP A 57 0.37 -6.99 -4.15
N VAL A 58 0.02 -8.21 -3.73
CA VAL A 58 -1.27 -8.83 -4.06
C VAL A 58 -2.42 -8.04 -3.44
N THR A 59 -2.26 -7.62 -2.18
CA THR A 59 -3.28 -6.81 -1.51
C THR A 59 -3.46 -5.45 -2.17
N ALA A 60 -2.35 -4.77 -2.49
CA ALA A 60 -2.35 -3.49 -3.17
C ALA A 60 -3.08 -3.56 -4.52
N GLU A 61 -2.77 -4.58 -5.33
CA GLU A 61 -3.38 -4.77 -6.65
C GLU A 61 -4.88 -5.07 -6.55
N LEU A 62 -5.29 -5.87 -5.56
CA LEU A 62 -6.71 -6.16 -5.34
C LEU A 62 -7.50 -4.92 -4.95
N ILE A 63 -6.98 -4.11 -4.02
CA ILE A 63 -7.64 -2.87 -3.59
C ILE A 63 -7.66 -1.84 -4.73
N ARG A 64 -6.56 -1.70 -5.48
CA ARG A 64 -6.51 -0.87 -6.70
C ARG A 64 -7.60 -1.25 -7.69
N SER A 65 -7.76 -2.54 -7.97
CA SER A 65 -8.79 -3.04 -8.89
C SER A 65 -10.21 -2.69 -8.42
N GLN A 66 -10.47 -2.83 -7.12
CA GLN A 66 -11.77 -2.45 -6.53
C GLN A 66 -12.02 -0.93 -6.60
N LEU A 67 -11.00 -0.12 -6.37
CA LEU A 67 -11.09 1.34 -6.50
C LEU A 67 -11.33 1.76 -7.95
N GLN A 68 -10.70 1.09 -8.92
CA GLN A 68 -10.94 1.36 -10.33
C GLN A 68 -12.37 1.01 -10.73
N LEU A 69 -12.90 -0.13 -10.30
CA LEU A 69 -14.30 -0.50 -10.52
C LEU A 69 -15.25 0.49 -9.85
N HIS A 70 -14.95 0.94 -8.62
CA HIS A 70 -15.76 1.94 -7.92
C HIS A 70 -15.79 3.27 -8.68
N HIS A 71 -14.64 3.72 -9.19
CA HIS A 71 -14.55 4.93 -10.02
C HIS A 71 -15.39 4.79 -11.30
N LEU A 72 -15.26 3.68 -12.03
CA LEU A 72 -16.02 3.45 -13.26
C LEU A 72 -17.53 3.39 -13.03
N ASN A 73 -17.96 2.77 -11.93
CA ASN A 73 -19.39 2.64 -11.61
C ASN A 73 -20.01 3.95 -11.12
N THR A 74 -19.24 4.82 -10.45
CA THR A 74 -19.77 6.05 -9.85
C THR A 74 -19.52 7.29 -10.69
N GLY A 75 -18.54 7.26 -11.60
CA GLY A 75 -18.06 8.42 -12.36
C GLY A 75 -17.38 9.50 -11.51
N ARG A 76 -17.03 9.20 -10.24
CA ARG A 76 -16.45 10.16 -9.28
C ARG A 76 -15.03 9.74 -8.87
N GLU A 77 -14.19 10.70 -8.52
CA GLU A 77 -12.86 10.39 -7.98
C GLU A 77 -12.94 9.62 -6.66
N ASN A 78 -11.96 8.74 -6.43
CA ASN A 78 -11.93 7.89 -5.25
C ASN A 78 -11.53 8.71 -4.01
N ASN A 79 -12.31 8.56 -2.93
CA ASN A 79 -11.94 9.11 -1.63
C ASN A 79 -10.98 8.16 -0.90
N VAL A 80 -9.99 8.71 -0.20
CA VAL A 80 -9.02 7.93 0.61
C VAL A 80 -9.72 7.09 1.67
N VAL A 81 -10.84 7.59 2.22
CA VAL A 81 -11.67 6.86 3.19
C VAL A 81 -12.27 5.58 2.59
N THR A 82 -12.62 5.59 1.30
CA THR A 82 -13.14 4.40 0.59
C THR A 82 -12.05 3.34 0.49
N ALA A 83 -10.85 3.72 0.06
CA ALA A 83 -9.70 2.82 0.01
C ALA A 83 -9.38 2.20 1.39
N ASN A 84 -9.35 3.04 2.43
CA ASN A 84 -9.12 2.59 3.81
C ASN A 84 -10.20 1.62 4.30
N ARG A 85 -11.47 1.86 3.94
CA ARG A 85 -12.57 0.97 4.32
C ARG A 85 -12.46 -0.39 3.62
N MET A 86 -12.19 -0.40 2.31
CA MET A 86 -12.03 -1.64 1.53
C MET A 86 -10.87 -2.48 2.07
N LEU A 87 -9.72 -1.85 2.31
CA LEU A 87 -8.54 -2.52 2.88
C LEU A 87 -8.83 -3.14 4.25
N LYS A 88 -9.41 -2.37 5.19
CA LYS A 88 -9.73 -2.85 6.53
C LYS A 88 -10.70 -4.02 6.51
N GLN A 89 -11.75 -3.96 5.68
CA GLN A 89 -12.72 -5.05 5.56
C GLN A 89 -12.07 -6.32 4.99
N MET A 90 -11.17 -6.16 4.02
CA MET A 90 -10.44 -7.28 3.43
C MET A 90 -9.51 -7.93 4.45
N LEU A 91 -8.65 -7.15 5.12
CA LEU A 91 -7.71 -7.68 6.12
C LEU A 91 -8.43 -8.35 7.29
N PHE A 92 -9.52 -7.75 7.76
CA PHE A 92 -10.34 -8.34 8.83
C PHE A 92 -11.01 -9.66 8.41
N ARG A 93 -11.50 -9.76 7.16
CA ARG A 93 -12.09 -11.00 6.63
C ARG A 93 -11.10 -12.16 6.65
N TYR A 94 -9.82 -11.88 6.39
CA TYR A 94 -8.77 -12.88 6.44
C TYR A 94 -8.10 -12.97 7.82
N GLN A 95 -8.66 -12.39 8.89
CA GLN A 95 -8.07 -12.43 10.24
C GLN A 95 -6.58 -12.03 10.26
N GLU A 96 -6.19 -11.05 9.44
CA GLU A 96 -4.79 -10.61 9.30
C GLU A 96 -3.82 -11.70 8.78
N LEU A 97 -4.32 -12.77 8.14
CA LEU A 97 -3.51 -13.80 7.47
C LEU A 97 -2.53 -13.23 6.42
N PRO A 98 -2.87 -12.18 5.65
CA PRO A 98 -1.85 -11.44 4.93
C PRO A 98 -0.96 -10.74 5.96
N ALA A 99 0.31 -11.15 6.07
CA ALA A 99 1.27 -10.53 6.99
C ALA A 99 1.75 -9.15 6.49
N ALA A 100 1.08 -8.60 5.48
CA ALA A 100 1.33 -7.29 4.92
C ALA A 100 0.81 -6.19 5.85
N LYS A 101 1.67 -5.23 6.15
CA LYS A 101 1.33 -3.97 6.78
C LYS A 101 1.24 -2.92 5.69
N ILE A 102 0.02 -2.47 5.40
CA ILE A 102 -0.24 -1.51 4.32
C ILE A 102 -0.66 -0.19 4.93
N ILE A 103 0.00 0.89 4.49
CA ILE A 103 -0.33 2.25 4.88
C ILE A 103 -0.87 2.95 3.63
N ILE A 104 -2.09 3.48 3.71
CA ILE A 104 -2.74 4.24 2.63
C ILE A 104 -2.49 5.73 2.85
N PHE A 105 -2.12 6.42 1.78
CA PHE A 105 -1.83 7.85 1.76
C PHE A 105 -2.66 8.59 0.70
N ILE A 106 -2.80 9.91 0.89
CA ILE A 106 -3.43 10.87 -0.05
C ILE A 106 -2.46 11.17 -1.20
#